data_AF-A0A3D0EJB5-F1
#
_entry.id   AF-A0A3D0EJB5-F1
#
_cell.length_a   1.000
_cell.length_b   1.000
_cell.length_c   1.000
_cell.angle_alpha   90.00
_cell.angle_beta   90.00
_cell.angle_gamma   90.00
#
_symmetry.space_group_name_H-M   'P 1'
#
loop_
_entity.id
_entity.type
_entity.pdbx_description
1 polymer ?
#
loop_
_entity_poly.entity_id
_entity_poly.type
_entity_poly.pdbx_seq_one_letter_code
_entity_poly.pdbx_strand_id
1 'polypeptide(L)'
;MKIKSFVGIAGVLLLTAFFQPAFAGTIEAVNHTKWAINHFSVNGQSGLDAIGPFQGGGGGCCYQSPSAWKPGLTVRVEWETGIAFASDAPEIPRPKPPVLKGQSKEAWHQEAVAYYQKEQEWFQKIKLLNKTHSAVVQLPPYTSSEKTCGITVHFFPCEQIKVTTSCASYGSPAYPIKEPVNMKEPAVCPK
;
A
#
# COMPACT_ATOMS: atom_id res chain seq x y z
N MET A 1 -65.50 -40.23 -13.62
CA MET A 1 -64.04 -40.45 -13.65
C MET A 1 -63.37 -39.12 -13.31
N LYS A 2 -62.72 -38.99 -12.14
CA LYS A 2 -62.13 -37.72 -11.66
C LYS A 2 -60.67 -37.62 -12.14
N ILE A 3 -60.33 -36.56 -12.88
CA ILE A 3 -58.95 -36.28 -13.30
C ILE A 3 -58.29 -35.44 -12.20
N LYS A 4 -57.23 -35.97 -11.58
CA LYS A 4 -56.43 -35.26 -10.57
C LYS A 4 -55.26 -34.58 -11.26
N SER A 5 -55.17 -33.25 -11.13
CA SER A 5 -54.04 -32.45 -11.58
C SER A 5 -52.80 -32.76 -10.72
N PHE A 6 -51.68 -33.11 -11.35
CA PHE A 6 -50.36 -33.14 -10.72
C PHE A 6 -49.60 -31.87 -11.11
N VAL A 7 -49.40 -30.98 -10.15
CA VAL A 7 -48.45 -29.87 -10.25
C VAL A 7 -47.11 -30.37 -9.74
N GLY A 8 -46.15 -30.58 -10.64
CA GLY A 8 -44.76 -30.89 -10.29
C GLY A 8 -43.95 -29.61 -10.18
N ILE A 9 -43.55 -29.24 -8.97
CA ILE A 9 -42.57 -28.16 -8.74
C ILE A 9 -41.18 -28.81 -8.77
N ALA A 10 -40.43 -28.56 -9.84
CA ALA A 10 -39.01 -28.92 -9.91
C ALA A 10 -38.22 -27.92 -9.04
N GLY A 11 -37.70 -28.38 -7.91
CA GLY A 11 -36.80 -27.59 -7.07
C GLY A 11 -35.42 -27.47 -7.71
N VAL A 12 -35.02 -26.24 -8.07
CA VAL A 12 -33.66 -25.93 -8.50
C VAL A 12 -32.78 -25.83 -7.25
N LEU A 13 -31.93 -26.83 -7.03
CA LEU A 13 -30.89 -26.79 -6.01
C LEU A 13 -29.71 -25.94 -6.53
N LEU A 14 -29.69 -24.66 -6.17
CA LEU A 14 -28.52 -23.80 -6.37
C LEU A 14 -27.43 -24.22 -5.38
N LEU A 15 -26.47 -25.01 -5.84
CA LEU A 15 -25.21 -25.27 -5.14
C LEU A 15 -24.41 -23.96 -5.06
N THR A 16 -24.61 -23.21 -3.99
CA THR A 16 -23.71 -22.11 -3.64
C THR A 16 -22.40 -22.73 -3.18
N ALA A 17 -21.39 -22.73 -4.05
CA ALA A 17 -20.02 -23.03 -3.67
C ALA A 17 -19.57 -21.93 -2.69
N PHE A 18 -19.60 -22.23 -1.39
CA PHE A 18 -18.96 -21.41 -0.38
C PHE A 18 -17.46 -21.43 -0.63
N PHE A 19 -16.93 -20.41 -1.28
CA PHE A 19 -15.50 -20.12 -1.25
C PHE A 19 -15.16 -19.74 0.19
N GLN A 20 -14.62 -20.69 0.96
CA GLN A 20 -14.04 -20.35 2.26
C GLN A 20 -12.80 -19.48 1.99
N PRO A 21 -12.74 -18.25 2.53
CA PRO A 21 -11.56 -17.43 2.37
C PRO A 21 -10.40 -18.13 3.08
N ALA A 22 -9.34 -18.41 2.32
CA ALA A 22 -8.08 -18.84 2.89
C ALA A 22 -7.47 -17.63 3.61
N PHE A 23 -6.96 -17.92 4.81
CA PHE A 23 -6.15 -17.07 5.69
C PHE A 23 -6.16 -15.56 5.41
N ALA A 24 -6.87 -14.81 6.27
CA ALA A 24 -6.76 -13.36 6.33
C ALA A 24 -5.45 -12.96 7.03
N GLY A 25 -4.50 -12.39 6.29
CA GLY A 25 -3.22 -11.89 6.82
C GLY A 25 -3.08 -10.37 6.72
N THR A 26 -1.95 -9.84 7.17
CA THR A 26 -1.63 -8.40 7.09
C THR A 26 -1.20 -7.98 5.69
N ILE A 27 -1.40 -6.71 5.36
CA ILE A 27 -0.85 -6.04 4.18
C ILE A 27 0.27 -5.15 4.67
N GLU A 28 1.48 -5.49 4.28
CA GLU A 28 2.71 -4.81 4.68
C GLU A 28 3.46 -4.32 3.46
N ALA A 29 4.46 -3.49 3.67
CA ALA A 29 5.34 -3.02 2.62
C ALA A 29 6.77 -2.78 3.08
N VAL A 30 7.69 -2.88 2.11
CA VAL A 30 9.08 -2.44 2.23
C VAL A 30 9.36 -1.48 1.08
N ASN A 31 9.75 -0.25 1.42
CA ASN A 31 10.09 0.77 0.46
C ASN A 31 11.60 0.80 0.25
N HIS A 32 12.04 0.44 -0.95
CA HIS A 32 13.45 0.46 -1.36
C HIS A 32 13.86 1.77 -2.03
N THR A 33 13.00 2.79 -1.99
CA THR A 33 13.17 4.04 -2.75
C THR A 33 13.39 5.23 -1.83
N LYS A 34 13.86 6.34 -2.42
CA LYS A 34 13.97 7.63 -1.76
C LYS A 34 12.63 8.37 -1.61
N TRP A 35 11.59 7.90 -2.27
CA TRP A 35 10.27 8.55 -2.27
C TRP A 35 9.47 8.08 -1.06
N ALA A 36 8.56 8.90 -0.56
CA ALA A 36 7.54 8.43 0.37
C ALA A 36 6.48 7.64 -0.40
N ILE A 37 6.02 6.52 0.14
CA ILE A 37 4.79 5.85 -0.32
C ILE A 37 3.66 6.37 0.57
N ASN A 38 2.92 7.37 0.09
CA ASN A 38 1.93 8.08 0.92
C ASN A 38 0.71 7.22 1.24
N HIS A 39 0.34 6.33 0.31
CA HIS A 39 -0.67 5.30 0.50
C HIS A 39 -0.43 4.18 -0.51
N PHE A 40 -0.91 2.97 -0.18
CA PHE A 40 -0.97 1.86 -1.13
C PHE A 40 -2.11 0.89 -0.80
N SER A 41 -2.50 0.10 -1.80
CA SER A 41 -3.51 -0.94 -1.67
C SER A 41 -3.11 -2.19 -2.45
N VAL A 42 -3.67 -3.33 -2.04
CA VAL A 42 -3.59 -4.60 -2.77
C VAL A 42 -5.00 -5.06 -3.08
N ASN A 43 -5.34 -5.18 -4.36
CA ASN A 43 -6.69 -5.50 -4.84
C ASN A 43 -7.76 -4.56 -4.24
N GLY A 44 -7.44 -3.28 -4.06
CA GLY A 44 -8.30 -2.28 -3.43
C GLY A 44 -8.32 -2.30 -1.90
N GLN A 45 -7.72 -3.29 -1.25
CA GLN A 45 -7.60 -3.35 0.21
C GLN A 45 -6.41 -2.49 0.66
N SER A 46 -6.67 -1.52 1.54
CA SER A 46 -5.66 -0.56 2.01
C SER A 46 -4.56 -1.22 2.85
N GLY A 47 -3.31 -0.81 2.61
CA GLY A 47 -2.15 -1.14 3.46
C GLY A 47 -2.06 -0.31 4.76
N LEU A 48 -2.99 0.64 4.95
CA LEU A 48 -3.10 1.61 6.06
C LEU A 48 -1.97 2.64 6.17
N ASP A 49 -0.73 2.21 6.31
CA ASP A 49 0.36 3.12 6.63
C ASP A 49 0.97 3.79 5.40
N ALA A 50 1.47 5.01 5.60
CA ALA A 50 2.45 5.63 4.71
C ALA A 50 3.85 5.07 5.03
N ILE A 51 4.62 4.75 4.00
CA ILE A 51 5.96 4.16 4.16
C ILE A 51 7.02 5.20 3.78
N GLY A 52 7.83 5.60 4.76
CA GLY A 52 8.93 6.51 4.53
C GLY A 52 10.00 5.92 3.60
N PRO A 53 10.93 6.74 3.09
CA PRO A 53 12.06 6.27 2.31
C PRO A 53 12.86 5.22 3.06
N PHE A 54 13.19 4.12 2.39
CA PHE A 54 14.06 3.08 2.93
C PHE A 54 13.56 2.44 4.24
N GLN A 55 12.24 2.30 4.38
CA GLN A 55 11.59 1.76 5.58
C GLN A 55 10.62 0.62 5.24
N GLY A 56 10.21 -0.12 6.26
CA GLY A 56 9.08 -1.05 6.19
C GLY A 56 7.94 -0.58 7.09
N GLY A 57 6.73 -1.05 6.82
CA GLY A 57 5.52 -0.70 7.58
C GLY A 57 4.27 -1.32 6.96
N GLY A 58 3.12 -0.72 7.22
CA GLY A 58 1.82 -1.24 6.80
C GLY A 58 1.04 -1.73 8.00
N GLY A 59 0.29 -2.81 7.85
CA GLY A 59 -0.60 -3.31 8.91
C GLY A 59 -2.08 -3.25 8.52
N GLY A 60 -2.36 -2.94 7.25
CA GLY A 60 -3.66 -3.18 6.66
C GLY A 60 -4.15 -4.60 6.95
N CYS A 61 -5.38 -4.74 7.42
CA CYS A 61 -5.90 -6.06 7.71
C CYS A 61 -6.39 -6.76 6.44
N CYS A 62 -6.58 -8.07 6.61
CA CYS A 62 -7.59 -8.81 5.87
C CYS A 62 -7.22 -9.12 4.41
N TYR A 63 -5.93 -9.20 4.08
CA TYR A 63 -5.53 -9.80 2.80
C TYR A 63 -5.92 -11.27 2.76
N GLN A 64 -6.73 -11.64 1.78
CA GLN A 64 -7.18 -13.01 1.59
C GLN A 64 -6.41 -13.63 0.43
N SER A 65 -5.48 -14.53 0.75
CA SER A 65 -4.81 -15.33 -0.27
C SER A 65 -5.78 -16.41 -0.79
N PRO A 66 -5.73 -16.78 -2.08
CA PRO A 66 -6.42 -17.97 -2.54
C PRO A 66 -5.93 -19.23 -1.80
N SER A 67 -6.83 -20.19 -1.55
CA SER A 67 -6.51 -21.42 -0.79
C SER A 67 -5.51 -22.34 -1.48
N ALA A 68 -5.43 -22.27 -2.80
CA ALA A 68 -4.42 -22.93 -3.60
C ALA A 68 -3.86 -21.95 -4.62
N TRP A 69 -2.53 -21.88 -4.70
CA TRP A 69 -1.88 -21.14 -5.77
C TRP A 69 -2.06 -21.87 -7.11
N LYS A 70 -2.12 -21.09 -8.19
CA LYS A 70 -2.09 -21.59 -9.57
C LYS A 70 -1.23 -20.67 -10.43
N PRO A 71 -0.59 -21.19 -11.50
CA PRO A 71 0.15 -20.35 -12.44
C PRO A 71 -0.71 -19.21 -12.99
N GLY A 72 -0.12 -18.01 -13.06
CA GLY A 72 -0.80 -16.81 -13.54
C GLY A 72 -1.64 -16.09 -12.48
N LEU A 73 -1.59 -16.49 -11.20
CA LEU A 73 -2.24 -15.75 -10.12
C LEU A 73 -1.56 -14.39 -9.93
N THR A 74 -2.34 -13.32 -9.97
CA THR A 74 -1.85 -11.94 -9.87
C THR A 74 -2.55 -11.17 -8.77
N VAL A 75 -1.90 -10.10 -8.33
CA VAL A 75 -2.52 -9.03 -7.52
C VAL A 75 -2.34 -7.69 -8.22
N ARG A 76 -3.33 -6.82 -8.11
CA ARG A 76 -3.22 -5.40 -8.46
C ARG A 76 -2.71 -4.65 -7.24
N VAL A 77 -1.69 -3.83 -7.42
CA VAL A 77 -1.20 -2.90 -6.42
C VAL A 77 -1.39 -1.50 -6.97
N GLU A 78 -1.91 -0.61 -6.14
CA GLU A 78 -2.03 0.81 -6.41
C GLU A 78 -1.31 1.57 -5.31
N TRP A 79 -0.55 2.60 -5.65
CA TRP A 79 0.18 3.39 -4.67
C TRP A 79 0.41 4.81 -5.13
N GLU A 80 0.71 5.69 -4.19
CA GLU A 80 1.12 7.06 -4.46
C GLU A 80 2.52 7.32 -3.91
N THR A 81 3.40 7.82 -4.76
CA THR A 81 4.70 8.35 -4.35
C THR A 81 4.64 9.84 -4.12
N GLY A 82 5.35 10.34 -3.12
CA GLY A 82 5.52 11.77 -2.87
C GLY A 82 6.93 12.13 -2.40
N ILE A 83 7.18 13.43 -2.31
CA ILE A 83 8.40 13.97 -1.68
C ILE A 83 8.37 13.63 -0.19
N ALA A 84 9.43 12.97 0.28
CA ALA A 84 9.53 12.58 1.68
C ALA A 84 10.00 13.73 2.58
N PHE A 85 10.93 14.56 2.10
CA PHE A 85 11.50 15.65 2.89
C PHE A 85 11.39 16.97 2.14
N ALA A 86 11.09 18.05 2.88
CA ALA A 86 11.03 19.41 2.31
C ALA A 86 12.36 19.83 1.64
N SER A 87 13.49 19.26 2.08
CA SER A 87 14.80 19.46 1.46
C SER A 87 14.91 18.92 0.03
N ASP A 88 14.04 18.00 -0.37
CA ASP A 88 14.06 17.39 -1.70
C ASP A 88 13.32 18.24 -2.75
N ALA A 89 12.63 19.31 -2.31
CA ALA A 89 11.99 20.31 -3.17
C ALA A 89 12.36 21.74 -2.73
N PRO A 90 13.64 22.13 -2.84
CA PRO A 90 14.13 23.43 -2.38
C PRO A 90 13.46 24.62 -3.09
N GLU A 91 12.91 24.41 -4.29
CA GLU A 91 12.16 25.39 -5.07
C GLU A 91 10.79 25.73 -4.47
N ILE A 92 10.26 24.88 -3.58
CA ILE A 92 9.02 25.13 -2.81
C ILE A 92 9.40 25.19 -1.32
N PRO A 93 9.97 26.31 -0.85
CA PRO A 93 10.51 26.39 0.51
C PRO A 93 9.42 26.30 1.57
N ARG A 94 9.68 25.51 2.62
CA ARG A 94 8.78 25.42 3.78
C ARG A 94 8.76 26.76 4.55
N PRO A 95 7.58 27.27 4.95
CA PRO A 95 7.49 28.44 5.81
C PRO A 95 8.26 28.25 7.11
N LYS A 96 8.91 29.32 7.60
CA LYS A 96 9.62 29.28 8.89
C LYS A 96 8.62 29.47 10.04
N PRO A 97 8.70 28.64 11.10
CA PRO A 97 7.88 28.84 12.30
C PRO A 97 8.11 30.24 12.92
N PRO A 98 7.06 30.87 13.48
CA PRO A 98 7.19 32.15 14.17
C PRO A 98 8.01 32.01 15.46
N VAL A 99 8.67 33.09 15.87
CA VAL A 99 9.47 33.13 17.10
C VAL A 99 8.58 33.60 18.26
N LEU A 100 8.21 32.66 19.14
CA LEU A 100 7.20 32.92 20.18
C LEU A 100 7.72 33.64 21.43
N LYS A 101 9.03 33.83 21.55
CA LYS A 101 9.66 34.31 22.79
C LYS A 101 9.39 35.80 23.01
N GLY A 102 8.83 36.14 24.16
CA GLY A 102 8.63 37.52 24.61
C GLY A 102 7.40 38.23 24.02
N GLN A 103 6.53 37.50 23.31
CA GLN A 103 5.30 38.05 22.73
C GLN A 103 4.11 37.94 23.68
N SER A 104 3.08 38.77 23.46
CA SER A 104 1.78 38.58 24.09
C SER A 104 1.04 37.39 23.48
N LYS A 105 0.02 36.89 24.16
CA LYS A 105 -0.79 35.76 23.69
C LYS A 105 -1.53 36.10 22.38
N GLU A 106 -1.96 37.35 22.22
CA GLU A 106 -2.68 37.83 21.06
C GLU A 106 -1.77 37.89 19.83
N ALA A 107 -0.55 38.42 19.99
CA ALA A 107 0.46 38.44 18.93
C ALA A 107 0.86 37.03 18.51
N TRP A 108 1.10 36.14 19.49
CA TRP A 108 1.36 34.72 19.26
C TRP A 108 0.25 34.06 18.44
N HIS A 109 -1.02 34.31 18.78
CA HIS A 109 -2.16 33.71 18.09
C HIS A 109 -2.24 34.18 16.62
N GLN A 110 -2.08 35.48 16.38
CA GLN A 110 -2.11 36.04 15.02
C GLN A 110 -0.97 35.49 14.15
N GLU A 111 0.24 35.43 14.68
CA GLU A 111 1.41 34.89 13.96
C GLU A 111 1.26 33.39 13.68
N ALA A 112 0.74 32.62 14.65
CA ALA A 112 0.48 31.19 14.47
C ALA A 112 -0.56 30.95 13.36
N VAL A 113 -1.66 31.71 13.34
CA VAL A 113 -2.69 31.60 12.29
C VAL A 113 -2.10 31.90 10.90
N ALA A 114 -1.33 32.98 10.78
CA ALA A 114 -0.67 33.34 9.52
C ALA A 114 0.36 32.28 9.06
N TYR A 115 1.11 31.69 10.01
CA TYR A 115 2.02 30.59 9.73
C TYR A 115 1.27 29.35 9.23
N TYR A 116 0.19 28.94 9.90
CA TYR A 116 -0.59 27.78 9.50
C TYR A 116 -1.19 27.95 8.11
N GLN A 117 -1.68 29.14 7.75
CA GLN A 117 -2.18 29.40 6.39
C GLN A 117 -1.08 29.18 5.34
N LYS A 118 0.11 29.74 5.55
CA LYS A 118 1.26 29.54 4.66
C LYS A 118 1.70 28.09 4.62
N GLU A 119 1.68 27.39 5.75
CA GLU A 119 2.04 25.98 5.84
C GLU A 119 1.04 25.11 5.07
N GLN A 120 -0.27 25.39 5.14
CA GLN A 120 -1.30 24.71 4.35
C GLN A 120 -1.11 24.94 2.85
N GLU A 121 -0.88 26.18 2.41
CA GLU A 121 -0.58 26.48 1.00
C GLU A 121 0.66 25.74 0.50
N TRP A 122 1.70 25.68 1.33
CA TRP A 122 2.91 24.91 1.04
C TRP A 122 2.62 23.42 0.91
N PHE A 123 1.86 22.83 1.84
CA PHE A 123 1.45 21.42 1.77
C PHE A 123 0.65 21.11 0.50
N GLN A 124 -0.26 21.98 0.07
CA GLN A 124 -0.99 21.79 -1.19
C GLN A 124 -0.04 21.77 -2.39
N LYS A 125 0.93 22.69 -2.44
CA LYS A 125 1.93 22.73 -3.51
C LYS A 125 2.78 21.45 -3.55
N ILE A 126 3.22 20.95 -2.39
CA ILE A 126 3.97 19.68 -2.31
C ILE A 126 3.11 18.50 -2.74
N LYS A 127 1.85 18.45 -2.30
CA LYS A 127 0.92 17.37 -2.66
C LYS A 127 0.67 17.27 -4.17
N LEU A 128 0.69 18.40 -4.89
CA LEU A 128 0.57 18.43 -6.35
C LEU A 128 1.74 17.74 -7.07
N LEU A 129 2.87 17.48 -6.39
CA LEU A 129 4.01 16.76 -6.94
C LEU A 129 3.90 15.24 -6.76
N ASN A 130 2.88 14.77 -6.02
CA ASN A 130 2.64 13.34 -5.85
C ASN A 130 2.27 12.69 -7.18
N LYS A 131 2.60 11.39 -7.30
CA LYS A 131 2.28 10.58 -8.48
C LYS A 131 1.59 9.30 -8.04
N THR A 132 0.47 8.99 -8.70
CA THR A 132 -0.25 7.73 -8.52
C THR A 132 0.23 6.70 -9.53
N HIS A 133 0.32 5.46 -9.08
CA HIS A 133 0.83 4.32 -9.84
C HIS A 133 -0.11 3.12 -9.70
N SER A 134 -0.07 2.23 -10.69
CA SER A 134 -0.76 0.94 -10.62
C SER A 134 0.03 -0.12 -11.36
N ALA A 135 0.13 -1.31 -10.78
CA ALA A 135 0.74 -2.45 -11.44
C ALA A 135 -0.03 -3.73 -11.11
N VAL A 136 -0.08 -4.65 -12.08
CA VAL A 136 -0.54 -6.03 -11.86
C VAL A 136 0.69 -6.92 -11.85
N VAL A 137 0.94 -7.57 -10.72
CA VAL A 137 2.13 -8.41 -10.53
C VAL A 137 1.76 -9.84 -10.20
N GLN A 138 2.60 -10.76 -10.67
CA GLN A 138 2.46 -12.17 -10.37
C GLN A 138 2.70 -12.40 -8.88
N LEU A 139 1.80 -13.16 -8.26
CA LEU A 139 1.98 -13.63 -6.89
C LEU A 139 2.88 -14.87 -6.94
N PRO A 140 4.05 -14.88 -6.26
CA PRO A 140 4.92 -16.04 -6.25
C PRO A 140 4.21 -17.31 -5.76
N PRO A 141 4.66 -18.50 -6.20
CA PRO A 141 4.07 -19.76 -5.77
C PRO A 141 4.09 -19.93 -4.24
N TYR A 142 3.00 -20.48 -3.71
CA TYR A 142 2.90 -21.02 -2.36
C TYR A 142 2.06 -22.30 -2.41
N THR A 143 2.32 -23.27 -1.53
CA THR A 143 1.52 -24.50 -1.49
C THR A 143 0.29 -24.35 -0.60
N SER A 144 -0.76 -25.16 -0.81
CA SER A 144 -1.94 -25.17 0.07
C SER A 144 -1.63 -25.66 1.50
N SER A 145 -0.49 -26.35 1.67
CA SER A 145 0.06 -26.76 2.96
C SER A 145 0.97 -25.69 3.59
N GLU A 146 1.47 -24.75 2.79
CA GLU A 146 2.26 -23.63 3.31
C GLU A 146 1.32 -22.57 3.87
N LYS A 147 1.59 -22.16 5.11
CA LYS A 147 0.88 -21.05 5.72
C LYS A 147 1.28 -19.75 5.02
N THR A 148 0.31 -18.98 4.56
CA THR A 148 0.50 -17.58 4.18
C THR A 148 0.25 -16.68 5.38
N CYS A 149 1.06 -15.65 5.60
CA CYS A 149 0.92 -14.73 6.74
C CYS A 149 0.32 -13.37 6.37
N GLY A 150 0.05 -13.14 5.09
CA GLY A 150 -0.37 -11.84 4.56
C GLY A 150 0.21 -11.63 3.18
N ILE A 151 0.39 -10.36 2.81
CA ILE A 151 1.14 -9.95 1.64
C ILE A 151 2.05 -8.77 2.00
N THR A 152 3.31 -8.85 1.60
CA THR A 152 4.24 -7.73 1.66
C THR A 152 4.50 -7.22 0.25
N VAL A 153 4.34 -5.93 0.03
CA VAL A 153 4.68 -5.24 -1.22
C VAL A 153 6.06 -4.61 -1.09
N HIS A 154 6.96 -4.92 -2.02
CA HIS A 154 8.26 -4.28 -2.12
C HIS A 154 8.22 -3.23 -3.23
N PHE A 155 8.41 -1.96 -2.88
CA PHE A 155 8.50 -0.86 -3.84
C PHE A 155 9.96 -0.60 -4.19
N PHE A 156 10.31 -0.70 -5.47
CA PHE A 156 11.66 -0.52 -5.97
C PHE A 156 11.79 0.77 -6.80
N PRO A 157 13.02 1.25 -7.03
CA PRO A 157 13.24 2.32 -7.99
C PRO A 157 12.67 1.98 -9.37
N CYS A 158 12.41 3.00 -10.20
CA CYS A 158 11.78 2.83 -11.50
C CYS A 158 10.37 2.22 -11.44
N GLU A 159 9.64 2.50 -10.35
CA GLU A 159 8.22 2.13 -10.18
C GLU A 159 7.98 0.61 -10.25
N GLN A 160 9.04 -0.19 -10.09
CA GLN A 160 8.96 -1.64 -10.07
C GLN A 160 8.47 -2.12 -8.72
N ILE A 161 7.68 -3.19 -8.70
CA ILE A 161 7.24 -3.81 -7.45
C ILE A 161 7.40 -5.33 -7.50
N LYS A 162 7.59 -5.92 -6.31
CA LYS A 162 7.43 -7.36 -6.09
C LYS A 162 6.52 -7.58 -4.90
N VAL A 163 5.91 -8.76 -4.84
CA VAL A 163 5.05 -9.15 -3.72
C VAL A 163 5.45 -10.51 -3.18
N THR A 164 5.15 -10.77 -1.92
CA THR A 164 5.37 -12.06 -1.27
C THR A 164 4.33 -12.31 -0.20
N THR A 165 3.94 -13.58 0.00
CA THR A 165 3.05 -14.03 1.09
C THR A 165 3.80 -14.76 2.20
N SER A 166 5.14 -14.72 2.17
CA SER A 166 6.01 -15.40 3.12
C SER A 166 5.71 -15.01 4.56
N CYS A 167 5.77 -16.00 5.45
CA CYS A 167 5.72 -15.78 6.89
C CYS A 167 7.06 -15.37 7.52
N ALA A 168 8.15 -15.42 6.75
CA ALA A 168 9.45 -14.99 7.24
C ALA A 168 9.51 -13.46 7.30
N SER A 169 10.32 -12.90 8.19
CA SER A 169 10.58 -11.46 8.21
C SER A 169 11.64 -11.09 7.16
N TYR A 170 11.51 -9.89 6.58
CA TYR A 170 12.50 -9.38 5.63
C TYR A 170 13.91 -9.30 6.26
N GLY A 171 14.94 -9.66 5.49
CA GLY A 171 16.32 -9.83 5.97
C GLY A 171 16.66 -11.24 6.47
N SER A 172 15.66 -12.08 6.79
CA SER A 172 15.92 -13.47 7.17
C SER A 172 16.39 -14.32 5.99
N PRO A 173 17.17 -15.41 6.22
CA PRO A 173 17.59 -16.33 5.16
C PRO A 173 16.42 -16.93 4.37
N ALA A 174 15.28 -17.17 5.00
CA ALA A 174 14.09 -17.77 4.39
C ALA A 174 13.22 -16.76 3.59
N TYR A 175 13.47 -15.46 3.70
CA TYR A 175 12.67 -14.45 3.00
C TYR A 175 12.95 -14.43 1.49
N PRO A 176 11.96 -14.42 0.59
CA PRO A 176 12.20 -14.63 -0.85
C PRO A 176 12.82 -13.43 -1.58
N ILE A 177 12.66 -12.21 -1.06
CA ILE A 177 13.18 -10.98 -1.68
C ILE A 177 14.44 -10.54 -0.94
N LYS A 178 15.57 -10.37 -1.65
CA LYS A 178 16.91 -10.19 -1.04
C LYS A 178 17.55 -8.84 -1.34
N GLU A 179 16.95 -8.09 -2.25
CA GLU A 179 17.39 -6.78 -2.66
C GLU A 179 17.51 -5.86 -1.44
N PRO A 180 18.58 -5.05 -1.32
CA PRO A 180 18.80 -4.20 -0.16
C PRO A 180 17.78 -3.07 -0.10
N VAL A 181 17.54 -2.51 1.09
CA VAL A 181 16.58 -1.40 1.25
C VAL A 181 17.06 -0.11 0.57
N ASN A 182 18.33 0.27 0.73
CA ASN A 182 18.84 1.54 0.18
C ASN A 182 19.30 1.40 -1.29
N MET A 183 18.36 1.17 -2.20
CA MET A 183 18.66 1.08 -3.63
C MET A 183 18.71 2.46 -4.27
N LYS A 184 19.79 2.70 -5.03
CA LYS A 184 19.88 3.89 -5.88
C LYS A 184 19.04 3.68 -7.13
N GLU A 185 18.28 4.71 -7.49
CA GLU A 185 17.56 4.74 -8.75
C GLU A 185 18.56 4.84 -9.91
N PRO A 186 18.50 3.93 -10.91
CA PRO A 186 19.37 4.00 -12.06
C PRO A 186 19.05 5.23 -12.91
N ALA A 187 20.03 5.73 -13.65
CA ALA A 187 19.85 6.88 -14.54
C ALA A 187 18.84 6.61 -15.67
N VAL A 188 18.70 5.35 -16.07
CA VAL A 188 17.72 4.89 -17.05
C VAL A 188 16.99 3.70 -16.48
N CYS A 189 15.67 3.79 -16.46
CA CYS A 189 14.82 2.70 -16.01
C CYS A 189 14.74 1.59 -17.07
N PRO A 190 14.86 0.31 -16.67
CA PRO A 190 14.63 -0.79 -17.58
C PRO A 190 13.18 -0.72 -18.09
N LYS A 191 13.00 -0.99 -19.39
CA LYS A 191 11.68 -1.12 -20.01
C LYS A 191 11.09 -2.51 -19.77
#